data_AF-A0A260ZMD6-F1
#
_entry.id   AF-A0A260ZMD6-F1
#
_cell.length_a   1.000
_cell.length_b   1.000
_cell.length_c   1.000
_cell.angle_alpha   90.00
_cell.angle_beta   90.00
_cell.angle_gamma   90.00
#
_symmetry.space_group_name_H-M   'P 1'
#
loop_
_entity.id
_entity.type
_entity.pdbx_description
1 polymer ?
#
loop_
_entity_poly.entity_id
_entity_poly.type
_entity_poly.pdbx_seq_one_letter_code
_entity_poly.pdbx_strand_id
1 'polypeptide(L)'
;MVGKNILEWEFSNGNQSMPDKMKLKIFEAHPKRGWTLVGSSFREWMDYFKTTFDCSGFHWIEFREGSHVFDVHEISTSIGWIKELQISIYTDERDHVESILKHFPTKSLCLRGALDILLYPHRVPINQVRYFKTNSGGTLPIKGGLDFYKNDGTKATIDIYGDEDSCLLTMYVWYPHCVGNSE
;
A
#
# COMPACT_ATOMS: atom_id res chain seq x y z
N MET A 1 -26.71 18.02 -7.19
CA MET A 1 -25.65 17.01 -7.09
C MET A 1 -25.15 17.04 -5.66
N VAL A 2 -25.34 15.98 -4.89
CA VAL A 2 -24.79 15.88 -3.53
C VAL A 2 -23.31 15.54 -3.70
N GLY A 3 -22.44 16.55 -3.60
CA GLY A 3 -21.00 16.31 -3.53
C GLY A 3 -20.70 15.48 -2.29
N LYS A 4 -19.91 14.41 -2.44
CA LYS A 4 -19.33 13.73 -1.28
C LYS A 4 -18.23 14.63 -0.74
N ASN A 5 -18.51 15.35 0.34
CA ASN A 5 -17.47 16.05 1.08
C ASN A 5 -16.56 15.00 1.71
N ILE A 6 -15.32 14.92 1.23
CA ILE A 6 -14.29 14.04 1.80
C ILE A 6 -13.47 14.88 2.78
N LEU A 7 -13.36 14.36 4.00
CA LEU A 7 -12.45 14.86 5.03
C LEU A 7 -11.14 14.06 4.91
N GLU A 8 -10.04 14.74 4.63
CA GLU A 8 -8.69 14.15 4.63
C GLU A 8 -7.89 14.78 5.76
N TRP A 9 -7.15 13.96 6.50
CA TRP A 9 -6.25 14.41 7.54
C TRP A 9 -4.82 14.05 7.17
N GLU A 10 -3.92 15.02 7.25
CA GLU A 10 -2.50 14.86 7.00
C GLU A 10 -1.73 15.12 8.29
N PHE A 11 -0.91 14.17 8.69
CA PHE A 11 -0.07 14.25 9.88
C PHE A 11 1.39 14.38 9.44
N SER A 12 2.12 15.33 10.03
CA SER A 12 3.53 15.57 9.72
C SER A 12 4.32 15.89 10.98
N ASN A 13 5.47 15.23 11.16
CA ASN A 13 6.48 15.67 12.13
C ASN A 13 7.14 16.95 11.62
N GLY A 14 7.18 17.98 12.46
CA GLY A 14 8.15 19.05 12.30
C GLY A 14 9.54 18.56 12.73
N ASN A 15 10.41 19.45 13.19
CA ASN A 15 11.76 19.07 13.66
C ASN A 15 11.77 18.29 15.00
N GLN A 16 10.67 17.64 15.40
CA GLN A 16 10.52 16.91 16.66
C GLN A 16 9.84 15.53 16.48
N SER A 17 9.95 14.69 17.50
CA SER A 17 9.59 13.26 17.53
C SER A 17 8.08 12.95 17.69
N MET A 18 7.21 13.97 17.71
CA MET A 18 5.75 13.84 17.73
C MET A 18 5.15 14.69 16.61
N PRO A 19 3.96 14.35 16.06
CA PRO A 19 3.34 15.13 14.99
C PRO A 19 3.09 16.57 15.43
N ASP A 20 4.01 17.47 15.10
CA ASP A 20 3.88 18.91 15.41
C ASP A 20 2.73 19.56 14.64
N LYS A 21 2.32 18.96 13.52
CA LYS A 21 1.33 19.53 12.60
C LYS A 21 0.35 18.48 12.10
N MET A 22 -0.92 18.68 12.45
CA MET A 22 -2.05 18.00 11.86
C MET A 22 -2.82 18.96 10.93
N LYS A 23 -3.08 18.55 9.69
CA LYS A 23 -3.89 19.32 8.73
C LYS A 23 -5.18 18.59 8.40
N LEU A 24 -6.33 19.24 8.63
CA LEU A 24 -7.60 18.79 8.07
C LEU A 24 -7.86 19.49 6.74
N LYS A 25 -8.13 18.72 5.68
CA LYS A 25 -8.55 19.17 4.36
C LYS A 25 -9.99 18.75 4.11
N ILE A 26 -10.81 19.69 3.65
CA ILE A 26 -12.19 19.43 3.23
C ILE A 26 -12.25 19.64 1.72
N PHE A 27 -12.66 18.61 0.97
CA PHE A 27 -12.86 18.71 -0.47
C PHE A 27 -14.32 19.04 -0.79
N GLU A 28 -14.63 20.32 -0.86
CA GLU A 28 -15.62 20.82 -1.82
C GLU A 28 -14.86 21.17 -3.10
N ALA A 29 -15.50 21.16 -4.27
CA ALA A 29 -14.87 21.28 -5.58
C ALA A 29 -14.14 22.64 -5.81
N HIS A 30 -13.04 22.87 -5.08
CA HIS A 30 -12.19 24.06 -4.88
C HIS A 30 -12.68 25.06 -3.79
N PRO A 31 -11.81 25.62 -2.91
CA PRO A 31 -10.36 25.46 -2.74
C PRO A 31 -9.97 24.59 -1.53
N LYS A 32 -8.75 24.04 -1.54
CA LYS A 32 -8.12 23.31 -0.41
C LYS A 32 -7.91 24.26 0.78
N ARG A 33 -8.90 24.37 1.68
CA ARG A 33 -8.68 25.02 2.99
C ARG A 33 -8.15 23.97 3.95
N GLY A 34 -6.93 24.20 4.44
CA GLY A 34 -6.27 23.38 5.45
C GLY A 34 -6.23 24.13 6.77
N TRP A 35 -6.62 23.47 7.86
CA TRP A 35 -6.44 23.99 9.22
C TRP A 35 -5.31 23.23 9.89
N THR A 36 -4.32 23.93 10.46
CA THR A 36 -3.25 23.29 11.24
C THR A 36 -3.58 23.34 12.72
N LEU A 37 -3.63 22.18 13.37
CA LEU A 37 -3.75 22.07 14.83
C LEU A 37 -2.41 21.56 15.38
N VAL A 38 -1.95 22.15 16.50
CA VAL A 38 -0.61 21.94 17.07
C VAL A 38 -0.76 21.45 18.51
N GLY A 39 0.01 20.42 18.91
CA GLY A 39 0.30 20.14 20.32
C GLY A 39 -0.50 19.02 21.01
N SER A 40 -0.94 17.98 20.31
CA SER A 40 -1.54 16.79 20.95
C SER A 40 -1.13 15.49 20.25
N SER A 41 -1.13 14.38 20.98
CA SER A 41 -0.77 13.05 20.45
C SER A 41 -1.78 12.55 19.42
N PHE A 42 -1.38 11.58 18.59
CA PHE A 42 -2.27 10.99 17.58
C PHE A 42 -3.54 10.43 18.21
N ARG A 43 -3.40 9.69 19.31
CA ARG A 43 -4.54 9.11 20.05
C ARG A 43 -5.54 10.15 20.55
N GLU A 44 -5.07 11.22 21.19
CA GLU A 44 -5.94 12.30 21.69
C GLU A 44 -6.73 12.94 20.55
N TRP A 45 -6.09 13.13 19.39
CA TRP A 45 -6.77 13.59 18.18
C TRP A 45 -7.86 12.64 17.73
N MET A 46 -7.56 11.33 17.63
CA MET A 46 -8.54 10.35 17.20
C MET A 46 -9.76 10.29 18.14
N ASP A 47 -9.54 10.37 19.45
CA ASP A 47 -10.61 10.42 20.43
C ASP A 47 -11.46 11.69 20.26
N TYR A 48 -10.83 12.84 20.03
CA TYR A 48 -11.53 14.08 19.73
C TYR A 48 -12.38 14.00 18.46
N PHE A 49 -11.86 13.41 17.37
CA PHE A 49 -12.60 13.28 16.11
C PHE A 49 -13.81 12.36 16.23
N LYS A 50 -13.61 11.21 16.87
CA LYS A 50 -14.67 10.22 17.11
C LYS A 50 -15.80 10.82 17.94
N THR A 51 -15.47 11.59 18.97
CA THR A 51 -16.46 12.19 19.88
C THR A 51 -17.13 13.45 19.32
N THR A 52 -16.39 14.32 18.65
CA THR A 52 -16.91 15.62 18.17
C THR A 52 -17.69 15.49 16.86
N PHE A 53 -17.23 14.63 15.94
CA PHE A 53 -17.80 14.51 14.60
C PHE A 53 -18.59 13.22 14.36
N ASP A 54 -18.75 12.38 15.40
CA ASP A 54 -19.35 11.04 15.29
C ASP A 54 -18.68 10.18 14.18
N CYS A 55 -17.37 10.42 13.96
CA CYS A 55 -16.60 9.78 12.91
C CYS A 55 -15.89 8.53 13.45
N SER A 56 -16.67 7.47 13.68
CA SER A 56 -16.18 6.21 14.27
C SER A 56 -15.54 5.26 13.25
N GLY A 57 -15.76 5.47 11.95
CA GLY A 57 -15.26 4.60 10.88
C GLY A 57 -14.43 5.35 9.84
N PHE A 58 -13.28 4.77 9.48
CA PHE A 58 -12.36 5.32 8.50
C PHE A 58 -12.44 4.53 7.19
N HIS A 59 -12.61 5.25 6.08
CA HIS A 59 -12.68 4.61 4.77
C HIS A 59 -11.31 4.10 4.34
N TRP A 60 -10.29 4.94 4.43
CA TRP A 60 -8.95 4.61 4.00
C TRP A 60 -7.90 5.33 4.84
N ILE A 61 -6.68 4.80 4.84
CA ILE A 61 -5.48 5.45 5.34
C ILE A 61 -4.37 5.33 4.29
N GLU A 62 -3.51 6.34 4.21
CA GLU A 62 -2.30 6.29 3.38
C GLU A 62 -1.05 6.57 4.20
N PHE A 63 -0.10 5.65 4.10
CA PHE A 63 1.27 5.85 4.58
C PHE A 63 2.13 6.35 3.43
N ARG A 64 2.72 7.53 3.61
CA ARG A 64 3.63 8.15 2.64
C ARG A 64 5.07 8.07 3.11
N GLU A 65 5.98 8.44 2.22
CA GLU A 65 7.41 8.57 2.52
C GLU A 65 7.67 9.38 3.80
N GLY A 66 8.57 8.88 4.65
CA GLY A 66 8.86 9.48 5.95
C GLY A 66 7.86 9.13 7.06
N SER A 67 6.84 8.31 6.80
CA SER A 67 5.85 7.91 7.83
C SER A 67 6.41 6.96 8.89
N HIS A 68 7.62 6.43 8.71
CA HIS A 68 8.33 5.59 9.69
C HIS A 68 8.57 6.31 11.03
N VAL A 69 8.44 7.64 11.06
CA VAL A 69 8.52 8.44 12.29
C VAL A 69 7.33 8.25 13.23
N PHE A 70 6.24 7.64 12.77
CA PHE A 70 5.03 7.40 13.56
C PHE A 70 4.95 5.96 14.07
N ASP A 71 4.38 5.80 15.27
CA ASP A 71 4.06 4.48 15.82
C ASP A 71 2.84 3.87 15.10
N VAL A 72 3.11 2.93 14.20
CA VAL A 72 2.10 2.20 13.43
C VAL A 72 1.11 1.46 14.34
N HIS A 73 1.57 0.94 15.48
CA HIS A 73 0.71 0.25 16.44
C HIS A 73 -0.26 1.23 17.11
N GLU A 74 0.22 2.39 17.56
CA GLU A 74 -0.62 3.47 18.09
C GLU A 74 -1.68 3.90 17.07
N ILE A 75 -1.26 4.12 15.81
CA ILE A 75 -2.18 4.51 14.73
C ILE A 75 -3.24 3.43 14.52
N SER A 76 -2.82 2.16 14.37
CA SER A 76 -3.75 1.06 14.08
C SER A 76 -4.80 0.87 15.18
N THR A 77 -4.40 0.95 16.44
CA THR A 77 -5.30 0.80 17.59
C THR A 77 -6.22 2.01 17.78
N SER A 78 -5.72 3.22 17.51
CA SER A 78 -6.48 4.45 17.64
C SER A 78 -7.51 4.64 16.51
N ILE A 79 -7.19 4.23 15.29
CA ILE A 79 -8.12 4.26 14.14
C ILE A 79 -9.11 3.09 14.23
N GLY A 80 -8.60 1.88 14.39
CA GLY A 80 -9.37 0.64 14.30
C GLY A 80 -9.49 0.12 12.85
N TRP A 81 -10.64 -0.44 12.51
CA TRP A 81 -10.85 -1.05 11.19
C TRP A 81 -10.90 -0.01 10.06
N ILE A 82 -10.23 -0.33 8.94
CA ILE A 82 -10.23 0.46 7.71
C ILE A 82 -10.71 -0.41 6.54
N LYS A 83 -11.33 0.22 5.54
CA LYS A 83 -11.72 -0.49 4.31
C LYS A 83 -10.54 -0.63 3.34
N GLU A 84 -9.69 0.39 3.26
CA GLU A 84 -8.60 0.45 2.29
C GLU A 84 -7.29 0.97 2.91
N LEU A 85 -6.19 0.28 2.63
CA LEU A 85 -4.85 0.69 3.01
C LEU A 85 -4.09 1.10 1.76
N GLN A 86 -3.50 2.29 1.78
CA GLN A 86 -2.60 2.74 0.72
C GLN A 86 -1.18 2.92 1.29
N ILE A 87 -0.17 2.46 0.55
CA ILE A 87 1.23 2.64 0.89
C ILE A 87 1.92 3.27 -0.32
N SER A 88 2.34 4.52 -0.16
CA SER A 88 2.98 5.36 -1.18
C SER A 88 4.40 5.71 -0.74
N ILE A 89 5.27 4.71 -0.66
CA ILE A 89 6.66 4.80 -0.19
C ILE A 89 7.57 4.29 -1.32
N TYR A 90 8.56 5.10 -1.70
CA TYR A 90 9.46 4.81 -2.84
C TYR A 90 10.93 4.60 -2.42
N THR A 91 11.29 4.98 -1.20
CA THR A 91 12.60 4.73 -0.59
C THR A 91 12.63 3.40 0.16
N ASP A 92 13.82 2.86 0.43
CA ASP A 92 13.99 1.58 1.11
C ASP A 92 13.62 1.67 2.61
N GLU A 93 12.32 1.62 2.91
CA GLU A 93 11.75 1.57 4.25
C GLU A 93 11.07 0.21 4.51
N ARG A 94 11.69 -0.91 4.13
CA ARG A 94 11.10 -2.26 4.18
C ARG A 94 10.45 -2.60 5.51
N ASP A 95 11.20 -2.49 6.61
CA ASP A 95 10.72 -2.89 7.94
C ASP A 95 9.47 -2.09 8.34
N HIS A 96 9.39 -0.84 7.90
CA HIS A 96 8.23 0.02 8.10
C HIS A 96 7.03 -0.44 7.28
N VAL A 97 7.23 -0.74 5.99
CA VAL A 97 6.15 -1.29 5.12
C VAL A 97 5.63 -2.62 5.66
N GLU A 98 6.52 -3.52 6.10
CA GLU A 98 6.13 -4.79 6.73
C GLU A 98 5.36 -4.57 8.04
N SER A 99 5.79 -3.61 8.86
CA SER A 99 5.08 -3.21 10.08
C SER A 99 3.68 -2.69 9.78
N ILE A 100 3.51 -1.84 8.77
CA ILE A 100 2.21 -1.34 8.31
C ILE A 100 1.30 -2.52 7.92
N LEU A 101 1.78 -3.41 7.04
CA LEU A 101 1.00 -4.55 6.56
C LEU A 101 0.58 -5.50 7.69
N LYS A 102 1.41 -5.65 8.73
CA LYS A 102 1.12 -6.47 9.90
C LYS A 102 0.00 -5.87 10.77
N HIS A 103 -0.02 -4.55 10.92
CA HIS A 103 -0.94 -3.84 11.81
C HIS A 103 -2.27 -3.44 11.14
N PHE A 104 -2.31 -3.39 9.81
CA PHE A 104 -3.49 -3.01 9.04
C PHE A 104 -3.99 -4.13 8.13
N PRO A 105 -4.61 -5.19 8.69
CA PRO A 105 -5.31 -6.17 7.87
C PRO A 105 -6.47 -5.48 7.14
N THR A 106 -6.42 -5.46 5.81
CA THR A 106 -7.37 -4.75 4.95
C THR A 106 -7.98 -5.67 3.88
N LYS A 107 -9.16 -5.32 3.38
CA LYS A 107 -9.76 -5.97 2.21
C LYS A 107 -9.29 -5.37 0.88
N SER A 108 -8.78 -4.14 0.91
CA SER A 108 -8.28 -3.41 -0.26
C SER A 108 -6.91 -2.83 0.06
N LEU A 109 -5.91 -3.17 -0.75
CA LEU A 109 -4.52 -2.71 -0.60
C LEU A 109 -4.06 -2.04 -1.90
N CYS A 110 -3.61 -0.80 -1.80
CA CYS A 110 -2.96 -0.07 -2.89
C CYS A 110 -1.48 0.12 -2.55
N LEU A 111 -0.59 -0.42 -3.37
CA LEU A 111 0.86 -0.23 -3.22
C LEU A 111 1.37 0.65 -4.37
N ARG A 112 1.97 1.78 -4.04
CA ARG A 112 2.66 2.68 -4.97
C ARG A 112 4.11 2.83 -4.50
N GLY A 113 5.07 2.38 -5.31
CA GLY A 113 6.50 2.30 -4.92
C GLY A 113 6.82 1.14 -3.96
N ALA A 114 5.94 0.86 -3.00
CA ALA A 114 6.18 -0.14 -1.95
C ALA A 114 6.27 -1.59 -2.45
N LEU A 115 5.78 -1.87 -3.65
CA LEU A 115 5.89 -3.19 -4.26
C LEU A 115 7.35 -3.56 -4.58
N ASP A 116 8.13 -2.62 -5.09
CA ASP A 116 9.56 -2.85 -5.38
C ASP A 116 10.34 -3.08 -4.06
N ILE A 117 9.94 -2.41 -2.97
CA ILE A 117 10.54 -2.55 -1.64
C ILE A 117 10.29 -3.94 -1.06
N LEU A 118 9.04 -4.41 -1.06
CA LEU A 118 8.65 -5.67 -0.40
C LEU A 118 9.23 -6.90 -1.09
N LEU A 119 9.28 -6.90 -2.42
CA LEU A 119 9.58 -8.11 -3.14
C LEU A 119 11.08 -8.47 -3.16
N TYR A 120 11.99 -7.57 -2.75
CA TYR A 120 13.44 -7.61 -3.09
C TYR A 120 13.70 -8.29 -4.43
N PRO A 121 12.89 -8.02 -5.47
CA PRO A 121 12.75 -9.01 -6.50
C PRO A 121 14.02 -9.01 -7.31
N HIS A 122 14.52 -10.20 -7.63
CA HIS A 122 15.49 -10.31 -8.70
C HIS A 122 14.73 -9.94 -9.98
N ARG A 123 14.89 -8.68 -10.43
CA ARG A 123 14.33 -8.21 -11.69
C ARG A 123 14.88 -9.08 -12.79
N VAL A 124 13.98 -9.82 -13.42
CA VAL A 124 14.35 -10.66 -14.55
C VAL A 124 14.42 -9.76 -15.78
N PRO A 125 15.54 -9.78 -16.53
CA PRO A 125 15.67 -8.98 -17.74
C PRO A 125 14.52 -9.24 -18.73
N ILE A 126 14.02 -8.19 -19.39
CA ILE A 126 12.88 -8.29 -20.31
C ILE A 126 13.15 -9.16 -21.56
N ASN A 127 14.43 -9.39 -21.88
CA ASN A 127 14.85 -10.30 -22.95
C ASN A 127 14.87 -11.77 -22.53
N GLN A 128 14.74 -12.06 -21.23
CA GLN A 128 14.70 -13.43 -20.73
C GLN A 128 13.26 -13.98 -20.86
N VAL A 129 13.10 -15.01 -21.68
CA VAL A 129 11.83 -15.71 -21.92
C VAL A 129 11.76 -16.96 -21.04
N ARG A 130 10.61 -17.18 -20.40
CA ARG A 130 10.34 -18.33 -19.52
C ARG A 130 8.97 -18.90 -19.86
N TYR A 131 8.80 -20.21 -19.75
CA TYR A 131 7.61 -20.89 -20.26
C TYR A 131 6.80 -21.52 -19.12
N PHE A 132 5.49 -21.25 -19.11
CA PHE A 132 4.55 -21.83 -18.16
C PHE A 132 3.47 -22.60 -18.88
N LYS A 133 3.08 -23.77 -18.36
CA LYS A 133 1.96 -24.54 -18.89
C LYS A 133 0.65 -23.81 -18.66
N THR A 134 -0.21 -23.82 -19.66
CA THR A 134 -1.58 -23.31 -19.57
C THR A 134 -2.56 -24.45 -19.29
N ASN A 135 -3.73 -24.12 -18.77
CA ASN A 135 -4.82 -25.08 -18.58
C ASN A 135 -5.31 -25.68 -19.92
N SER A 136 -5.06 -25.01 -21.04
CA SER A 136 -5.37 -25.50 -22.38
C SER A 136 -4.33 -26.49 -22.94
N GLY A 137 -3.30 -26.86 -22.16
CA GLY A 137 -2.27 -27.83 -22.55
C GLY A 137 -1.12 -27.26 -23.38
N GLY A 138 -1.10 -25.95 -23.62
CA GLY A 138 0.00 -25.26 -24.30
C GLY A 138 1.03 -24.67 -23.33
N THR A 139 1.99 -23.93 -23.88
CA THR A 139 2.93 -23.13 -23.09
C THR A 139 2.77 -21.63 -23.36
N LEU A 140 2.85 -20.82 -22.31
CA LEU A 140 2.80 -19.37 -22.37
C LEU A 140 4.20 -18.80 -22.11
N PRO A 141 4.79 -18.07 -23.08
CA PRO A 141 6.03 -17.35 -22.85
C PRO A 141 5.77 -16.09 -22.01
N ILE A 142 6.56 -15.91 -20.96
CA ILE A 142 6.62 -14.68 -20.17
C ILE A 142 7.99 -14.04 -20.34
N LYS A 143 8.03 -12.70 -20.41
CA LYS A 143 9.25 -11.91 -20.61
C LYS A 143 9.51 -11.05 -19.39
N GLY A 144 10.70 -11.14 -18.81
CA GLY A 144 11.03 -10.38 -17.61
C GLY A 144 10.17 -10.79 -16.41
N GLY A 145 9.75 -9.81 -15.60
CA GLY A 145 8.98 -10.00 -14.37
C GLY A 145 9.83 -9.88 -13.10
N LEU A 146 9.15 -10.02 -11.95
CA LEU A 146 9.72 -9.85 -10.61
C LEU A 146 9.73 -11.20 -9.88
N ASP A 147 10.91 -11.82 -9.73
CA ASP A 147 11.04 -13.09 -8.99
C ASP A 147 11.09 -12.83 -7.48
N PHE A 148 10.30 -13.59 -6.73
CA PHE A 148 10.28 -13.60 -5.26
C PHE A 148 10.11 -15.03 -4.74
N TYR A 149 10.35 -15.23 -3.45
CA TYR A 149 10.23 -16.54 -2.80
C TYR A 149 9.16 -16.48 -1.71
N LYS A 150 8.27 -17.47 -1.69
CA LYS A 150 7.36 -17.70 -0.58
C LYS A 150 8.14 -18.16 0.65
N ASN A 151 7.51 -18.06 1.84
CA ASN A 151 8.07 -18.57 3.10
C ASN A 151 8.42 -20.07 3.06
N ASP A 152 7.78 -20.85 2.18
CA ASP A 152 8.07 -22.27 1.96
C ASP A 152 9.24 -22.52 0.98
N GLY A 153 9.92 -21.46 0.51
CA GLY A 153 11.01 -21.53 -0.45
C GLY A 153 10.56 -21.66 -1.91
N THR A 154 9.26 -21.72 -2.20
CA THR A 154 8.75 -21.79 -3.57
C THR A 154 8.96 -20.45 -4.27
N LYS A 155 9.62 -20.48 -5.43
CA LYS A 155 9.77 -19.30 -6.28
C LYS A 155 8.48 -18.95 -6.99
N ALA A 156 8.17 -17.67 -7.09
CA ALA A 156 7.10 -17.13 -7.91
C ALA A 156 7.60 -15.90 -8.67
N THR A 157 6.97 -15.60 -9.80
CA THR A 157 7.20 -14.39 -10.59
C THR A 157 5.91 -13.59 -10.63
N ILE A 158 5.96 -12.32 -10.27
CA ILE A 158 4.87 -11.37 -10.54
C ILE A 158 5.19 -10.61 -11.82
N ASP A 159 4.18 -10.47 -12.66
CA ASP A 159 4.19 -9.59 -13.82
C ASP A 159 2.97 -8.67 -13.74
N ILE A 160 3.19 -7.38 -13.89
CA ILE A 160 2.14 -6.37 -13.78
C ILE A 160 2.02 -5.72 -15.15
N TYR A 161 0.90 -6.02 -15.80
CA TYR A 161 0.51 -5.35 -17.02
C TYR A 161 -0.61 -4.38 -16.69
N GLY A 162 -0.48 -3.14 -17.13
CA GLY A 162 -1.57 -2.18 -17.03
C GLY A 162 -1.61 -1.26 -18.25
N ASP A 163 -2.81 -0.84 -18.60
CA ASP A 163 -3.06 0.33 -19.45
C ASP A 163 -3.52 1.51 -18.57
N GLU A 164 -3.96 2.62 -19.19
CA GLU A 164 -4.39 3.81 -18.45
C GLU A 164 -5.57 3.55 -17.49
N ASP A 165 -6.38 2.52 -17.75
CA ASP A 165 -7.64 2.26 -17.05
C ASP A 165 -7.65 0.97 -16.22
N SER A 166 -6.65 0.09 -16.38
CA SER A 166 -6.60 -1.20 -15.70
C SER A 166 -5.19 -1.64 -15.36
N CYS A 167 -5.04 -2.33 -14.23
CA CYS A 167 -3.80 -3.01 -13.84
C CYS A 167 -4.14 -4.46 -13.52
N LEU A 168 -3.60 -5.38 -14.32
CA LEU A 168 -3.65 -6.82 -14.11
C LEU A 168 -2.34 -7.29 -13.47
N LEU A 169 -2.42 -7.74 -12.22
CA LEU A 169 -1.35 -8.47 -11.57
C LEU A 169 -1.48 -9.95 -11.94
N THR A 170 -0.48 -10.49 -12.63
CA THR A 170 -0.37 -11.91 -12.94
C THR A 170 0.75 -12.52 -12.13
N MET A 171 0.49 -13.66 -11.50
CA MET A 171 1.49 -14.39 -10.71
C MET A 171 1.71 -15.78 -11.29
N TYR A 172 2.98 -16.12 -11.53
CA TYR A 172 3.44 -17.40 -12.05
C TYR A 172 4.21 -18.15 -10.97
N VAL A 173 3.71 -19.29 -10.52
CA VAL A 173 4.35 -20.07 -9.44
C VAL A 173 5.20 -21.19 -10.05
N TRP A 174 6.46 -21.29 -9.65
CA TRP A 174 7.45 -22.21 -10.22
C TRP A 174 7.37 -23.63 -9.64
N TYR A 175 6.20 -24.25 -9.70
CA TYR A 175 6.11 -25.68 -9.43
C TYR A 175 6.57 -26.50 -10.64
N PRO A 176 7.21 -27.67 -10.45
CA PRO A 176 7.67 -28.51 -11.56
C PRO A 176 6.57 -28.84 -12.58
N HIS A 177 5.32 -28.97 -12.12
CA HIS A 177 4.18 -29.27 -13.00
C HIS A 177 3.65 -28.03 -13.75
N CYS A 178 4.00 -26.81 -13.32
CA CYS A 178 3.61 -25.55 -13.97
C CYS A 178 4.62 -25.09 -15.02
N VAL A 179 5.88 -25.53 -14.95
CA VAL A 179 6.93 -25.10 -15.90
C VAL A 179 6.77 -25.84 -17.23
N GLY A 180 6.76 -25.09 -18.32
CA GLY A 180 6.72 -25.58 -19.69
C GLY A 180 8.11 -25.59 -20.34
N ASN A 181 8.23 -26.29 -21.47
CA ASN A 181 9.42 -26.20 -22.32
C ASN A 181 9.23 -25.10 -23.37
N SER A 182 10.32 -24.57 -23.92
CA SER A 182 10.22 -23.85 -25.18
C SER A 182 9.70 -24.81 -26.26
N GLU A 183 8.65 -24.40 -26.96
CA GLU A 183 8.21 -25.07 -28.19
C GLU A 183 9.28 -25.03 -29.28
#